data_AF-A0A2N2R1A1-F1
#
_entry.id   AF-A0A2N2R1A1-F1
#
_cell.length_a   1.000
_cell.length_b   1.000
_cell.length_c   1.000
_cell.angle_alpha   90.00
_cell.angle_beta   90.00
_cell.angle_gamma   90.00
#
_symmetry.space_group_name_H-M   'P 1'
#
loop_
_entity.id
_entity.type
_entity.pdbx_description
1 polymer ?
#
loop_
_entity_poly.entity_id
_entity_poly.type
_entity_poly.pdbx_seq_one_letter_code
_entity_poly.pdbx_strand_id
1 'polypeptide(L)'
;GALRAIDPQTGKIVWENKNYAPLWGGVLTTAGGLVFYGTPEGYLKGLDAKTGKELWSFNVGTGIVAPPVSWEQDGEQMIAVTTGWGGAVPLWGGDVAKRVNFLEQGGSVWVFKLHKG
;
A
#
# COMPACT_ATOMS: atom_id res chain seq x y z
N GLY A 1 -10.87 -2.91 4.16
CA GLY A 1 -9.71 -3.72 4.60
C GLY A 1 -9.11 -3.15 5.87
N ALA A 2 -8.12 -3.80 6.47
CA ALA A 2 -7.37 -3.26 7.60
C ALA A 2 -5.91 -3.71 7.56
N LEU A 3 -4.97 -2.77 7.61
CA LEU A 3 -3.54 -3.04 7.82
C LEU A 3 -3.26 -2.99 9.32
N ARG A 4 -2.56 -3.98 9.86
CA ARG A 4 -2.29 -4.10 11.29
C ARG A 4 -0.82 -4.38 11.54
N ALA A 5 -0.27 -3.76 12.58
CA ALA A 5 0.92 -4.28 13.23
C ALA A 5 0.50 -5.22 14.37
N ILE A 6 1.13 -6.38 14.43
CA ILE A 6 0.86 -7.41 15.42
C ILE A 6 2.18 -7.75 16.09
N ASP A 7 2.20 -7.75 17.43
CA ASP A 7 3.32 -8.30 18.19
C ASP A 7 3.25 -9.84 18.13
N PRO A 8 4.22 -10.52 17.51
CA PRO A 8 4.18 -11.96 17.35
C PRO A 8 4.38 -12.72 18.68
N GLN A 9 4.97 -12.10 19.71
CA GLN A 9 5.16 -12.75 21.01
C GLN A 9 3.85 -12.81 21.80
N THR A 10 3.03 -11.76 21.69
CA THR A 10 1.81 -11.61 22.49
C THR A 10 0.52 -11.80 21.69
N GLY A 11 0.60 -11.78 20.36
CA GLY A 11 -0.56 -11.80 19.45
C GLY A 11 -1.38 -10.50 19.46
N LYS A 12 -0.92 -9.45 20.16
CA LYS A 12 -1.67 -8.20 20.30
C LYS A 12 -1.54 -7.33 19.06
N ILE A 13 -2.64 -6.70 18.67
CA ILE A 13 -2.63 -5.62 17.67
C ILE A 13 -2.03 -4.38 18.35
N VAL A 14 -0.90 -3.90 17.82
CA VAL A 14 -0.23 -2.69 18.30
C VAL A 14 -0.94 -1.45 17.76
N TRP A 15 -1.28 -1.47 16.47
CA TRP A 15 -2.08 -0.44 15.82
C TRP A 15 -2.83 -1.02 14.61
N GLU A 16 -3.86 -0.30 14.16
CA GLU A 16 -4.69 -0.66 13.00
C GLU A 16 -4.99 0.56 12.12
N ASN A 17 -4.83 0.38 10.80
CA ASN A 17 -5.27 1.32 9.77
C ASN A 17 -6.39 0.69 8.94
N LYS A 18 -7.61 1.22 9.09
CA LYS A 18 -8.76 0.77 8.30
C LYS A 18 -8.75 1.42 6.93
N ASN A 19 -9.16 0.65 5.92
CA ASN A 19 -9.36 1.12 4.55
C ASN A 19 -10.79 0.79 4.11
N TYR A 20 -11.41 1.64 3.29
CA TYR A 20 -12.76 1.40 2.79
C TYR A 20 -12.79 0.14 1.89
N ALA A 21 -11.99 0.13 0.83
CA ALA A 21 -11.83 -1.02 -0.05
C ALA A 21 -11.01 -2.15 0.63
N PRO A 22 -11.14 -3.41 0.19
CA PRO A 22 -10.31 -4.52 0.69
C PRO A 22 -8.82 -4.24 0.43
N LEU A 23 -7.94 -4.50 1.40
CA LEU A 23 -6.52 -4.42 1.11
C LEU A 23 -6.11 -5.70 0.39
N TRP A 24 -5.49 -5.55 -0.78
CA TRP A 24 -5.18 -6.66 -1.69
C TRP A 24 -3.74 -6.66 -2.20
N GLY A 25 -2.95 -5.64 -1.81
CA GLY A 25 -1.53 -5.54 -2.12
C GLY A 25 -0.63 -6.06 -1.01
N GLY A 26 0.66 -6.11 -1.30
CA GLY A 26 1.69 -6.42 -0.31
C GLY A 26 2.11 -5.20 0.51
N VAL A 27 3.02 -5.44 1.45
CA VAL A 27 3.54 -4.43 2.37
C VAL A 27 5.07 -4.47 2.32
N LEU A 28 5.70 -3.29 2.36
CA LEU A 28 7.13 -3.11 2.51
C LEU A 28 7.41 -2.43 3.85
N THR A 29 8.42 -2.87 4.59
CA THR A 29 8.94 -2.17 5.77
C THR A 29 10.42 -1.86 5.59
N THR A 30 10.92 -0.81 6.24
CA THR A 30 12.30 -0.34 6.10
C THR A 30 12.97 -0.19 7.45
N ALA A 31 14.31 -0.27 7.48
CA ALA A 31 15.09 -0.01 8.69
C ALA A 31 14.95 1.43 9.21
N GLY A 32 14.52 2.37 8.35
CA GLY A 32 14.20 3.75 8.72
C GLY A 32 12.90 3.92 9.51
N GLY A 33 12.18 2.82 9.80
CA GLY A 33 10.93 2.88 10.57
C GLY A 33 9.71 3.29 9.74
N LEU A 34 9.74 3.04 8.43
CA LEU A 34 8.62 3.32 7.53
C LEU A 34 7.98 2.02 7.02
N VAL A 35 6.65 2.05 6.88
CA VAL A 35 5.84 1.01 6.24
C VAL A 35 5.17 1.58 4.98
N PHE A 36 5.29 0.89 3.85
CA PHE A 36 4.64 1.24 2.60
C PHE A 36 3.65 0.17 2.17
N TYR A 37 2.46 0.59 1.73
CA TYR A 37 1.45 -0.30 1.18
C TYR A 37 0.54 0.44 0.20
N GLY A 38 -0.03 -0.32 -0.73
CA GLY A 38 -0.98 0.18 -1.70
C GLY A 38 -2.43 -0.03 -1.28
N THR A 39 -3.33 0.85 -1.74
CA THR A 39 -4.78 0.67 -1.59
C THR A 39 -5.46 0.52 -2.96
N PRO A 40 -6.64 -0.14 -3.02
CA PRO A 40 -7.42 -0.21 -4.26
C PRO A 40 -7.86 1.15 -4.81
N GLU A 41 -8.02 2.15 -3.94
CA GLU A 41 -8.33 3.54 -4.30
C GLU A 41 -7.16 4.25 -5.02
N GLY A 42 -6.02 3.57 -5.19
CA GLY A 42 -4.87 4.04 -5.96
C GLY A 42 -3.85 4.81 -5.13
N TYR A 43 -3.91 4.75 -3.81
CA TYR A 43 -2.90 5.40 -2.97
C TYR A 43 -1.75 4.45 -2.65
N LEU A 44 -0.51 4.88 -2.95
CA LEU A 44 0.65 4.38 -2.23
C LEU A 44 0.79 5.21 -0.96
N LYS A 45 0.79 4.55 0.19
CA LYS A 45 0.84 5.19 1.51
C LYS A 45 2.15 4.85 2.21
N GLY A 46 2.72 5.83 2.91
CA GLY A 46 3.85 5.69 3.82
C GLY A 46 3.43 5.98 5.25
N LEU A 47 3.65 5.01 6.15
CA LEU A 47 3.28 5.09 7.56
C LEU A 47 4.51 5.08 8.47
N ASP A 48 4.39 5.68 9.64
CA ASP A 48 5.28 5.42 10.77
C ASP A 48 5.07 3.98 11.28
N ALA A 49 6.14 3.18 11.34
CA ALA A 49 6.04 1.77 11.68
C ALA A 49 5.62 1.49 13.13
N LYS A 50 5.91 2.42 14.05
CA LYS A 50 5.63 2.23 15.49
C LYS A 50 4.18 2.58 15.84
N THR A 51 3.64 3.59 15.20
CA THR A 51 2.33 4.18 15.53
C THR A 51 1.25 3.87 14.51
N GLY A 52 1.63 3.48 13.29
CA GLY A 52 0.72 3.33 12.17
C GLY A 52 0.23 4.67 11.61
N LYS A 53 0.74 5.81 12.07
CA LYS A 53 0.31 7.13 11.58
C LYS A 53 0.69 7.29 10.10
N GLU A 54 -0.26 7.70 9.26
CA GLU A 54 0.03 8.09 7.88
C GLU A 54 0.91 9.35 7.87
N LEU A 55 2.08 9.23 7.23
CA LEU A 55 3.06 10.31 7.08
C LEU A 55 3.00 10.93 5.68
N TRP A 56 2.65 10.11 4.69
CA TRP A 56 2.64 10.50 3.29
C TRP A 56 1.71 9.60 2.48
N SER A 57 1.13 10.13 1.42
CA SER A 57 0.44 9.35 0.41
C SER A 57 0.46 10.03 -0.96
N PHE A 58 0.39 9.23 -2.02
CA PHE A 58 0.30 9.70 -3.40
C PHE A 58 -0.65 8.81 -4.19
N ASN A 59 -1.54 9.43 -4.98
CA ASN A 59 -2.49 8.70 -5.81
C ASN A 59 -1.91 8.48 -7.21
N VAL A 60 -1.76 7.21 -7.60
CA VAL A 60 -1.23 6.79 -8.92
C VAL A 60 -2.31 6.58 -9.99
N GLY A 61 -3.57 6.83 -9.66
CA GLY A 61 -4.72 6.82 -10.58
C GLY A 61 -5.40 5.46 -10.77
N THR A 62 -4.80 4.37 -10.31
CA THR A 62 -5.40 3.02 -10.36
C THR A 62 -5.00 2.21 -9.13
N GLY A 63 -5.81 1.21 -8.77
CA GLY A 63 -5.59 0.40 -7.57
C GLY A 63 -4.26 -0.32 -7.52
N ILE A 64 -3.69 -0.44 -6.32
CA ILE A 64 -2.40 -1.06 -6.10
C ILE A 64 -2.60 -2.42 -5.42
N VAL A 65 -2.31 -3.48 -6.16
CA VAL A 65 -2.43 -4.89 -5.69
C VAL A 65 -1.08 -5.63 -5.65
N ALA A 66 0.03 -4.93 -5.95
CA ALA A 66 1.37 -5.47 -5.89
C ALA A 66 2.09 -5.09 -4.58
N PRO A 67 3.07 -5.86 -4.11
CA PRO A 67 3.99 -5.43 -3.05
C PRO A 67 4.89 -4.29 -3.54
N PRO A 68 5.09 -3.21 -2.75
CA PRO A 68 6.15 -2.24 -3.01
C PRO A 68 7.54 -2.85 -2.79
N VAL A 69 8.57 -2.29 -3.44
CA VAL A 69 9.98 -2.66 -3.27
C VAL A 69 10.85 -1.42 -3.05
N SER A 70 12.03 -1.61 -2.45
CA SER A 70 13.03 -0.55 -2.28
C SER A 70 14.42 -1.03 -2.66
N TRP A 71 15.23 -0.11 -3.19
CA TRP A 71 16.66 -0.30 -3.43
C TRP A 71 17.39 1.04 -3.25
N GLU A 72 18.72 0.98 -3.23
CA GLU A 72 19.56 2.16 -3.32
C GLU A 72 20.15 2.27 -4.73
N GLN A 73 20.17 3.48 -5.28
CA GLN A 73 20.85 3.80 -6.52
C GLN A 73 21.50 5.17 -6.42
N ASP A 74 22.80 5.24 -6.72
CA ASP A 74 23.58 6.49 -6.67
C ASP A 74 23.47 7.24 -5.32
N GLY A 75 23.42 6.49 -4.22
CA GLY A 75 23.25 7.03 -2.86
C GLY A 75 21.85 7.58 -2.56
N GLU A 76 20.84 7.26 -3.39
CA GLU A 76 19.44 7.63 -3.18
C GLU A 76 18.58 6.38 -2.95
N GLN A 77 17.76 6.41 -1.91
CA GLN A 77 16.76 5.36 -1.69
C GLN A 77 15.60 5.54 -2.67
N MET A 78 15.31 4.47 -3.40
CA MET A 78 14.19 4.38 -4.34
C MET A 78 13.09 3.50 -3.75
N ILE A 79 11.85 3.83 -4.07
CA ILE A 79 10.67 2.99 -3.80
C ILE A 79 9.94 2.78 -5.12
N ALA A 80 9.60 1.54 -5.47
CA ALA A 80 8.78 1.26 -6.64
C ALA A 80 7.58 0.39 -6.32
N VAL A 81 6.54 0.53 -7.14
CA VAL A 81 5.35 -0.31 -7.07
C VAL A 81 4.71 -0.46 -8.45
N THR A 82 4.23 -1.67 -8.74
CA THR A 82 3.39 -1.92 -9.93
C THR A 82 1.94 -1.59 -9.60
N THR A 83 1.25 -0.93 -10.52
CA THR A 83 -0.09 -0.37 -10.30
C THR A 83 -1.06 -0.90 -11.35
N GLY A 84 -2.28 -1.22 -10.95
CA GLY A 84 -3.34 -1.72 -11.80
C GLY A 84 -4.35 -2.50 -10.96
N TRP A 85 -5.60 -1.99 -10.90
CA TRP A 85 -6.67 -2.67 -10.16
C TRP A 85 -7.07 -3.98 -10.86
N GLY A 86 -7.26 -5.05 -10.08
CA GLY A 86 -7.60 -6.37 -10.61
C GLY A 86 -7.60 -7.47 -9.55
N GLY A 87 -7.28 -8.71 -9.98
CA GLY A 87 -7.26 -9.89 -9.11
C GLY A 87 -8.64 -10.53 -8.93
N ALA A 88 -8.84 -11.21 -7.80
CA ALA A 88 -10.05 -11.99 -7.57
C ALA A 88 -11.28 -11.16 -7.18
N VAL A 89 -11.09 -10.01 -6.51
CA VAL A 89 -12.20 -9.21 -5.96
C VAL A 89 -13.23 -8.80 -7.02
N PRO A 90 -12.86 -8.29 -8.21
CA PRO A 90 -13.84 -7.90 -9.23
C PRO A 90 -14.73 -9.04 -9.73
N LEU A 91 -14.25 -10.28 -9.71
CA LEU A 91 -14.95 -11.46 -10.25
C LEU A 91 -15.69 -12.27 -9.18
N TRP A 92 -15.12 -12.36 -7.97
CA TRP A 92 -15.55 -13.28 -6.92
C TRP A 92 -15.95 -12.58 -5.62
N GLY A 93 -15.85 -11.24 -5.56
CA GLY A 93 -16.07 -10.47 -4.33
C GLY A 93 -17.54 -10.30 -3.91
N GLY A 94 -18.51 -10.77 -4.70
CA GLY A 94 -19.94 -10.61 -4.40
C GLY A 94 -20.31 -9.13 -4.15
N ASP A 95 -20.88 -8.83 -2.99
CA ASP A 95 -21.22 -7.45 -2.62
C ASP A 95 -19.99 -6.54 -2.43
N VAL A 96 -18.82 -7.10 -2.12
CA VAL A 96 -17.57 -6.32 -2.09
C VAL A 96 -17.19 -5.86 -3.50
N ALA A 97 -17.38 -6.70 -4.52
CA ALA A 97 -17.13 -6.34 -5.91
C ALA A 97 -18.00 -5.15 -6.34
N LYS A 98 -19.28 -5.17 -5.96
CA LYS A 98 -20.22 -4.05 -6.22
C LYS A 98 -19.77 -2.75 -5.54
N ARG A 99 -19.19 -2.83 -4.34
CA ARG A 99 -18.71 -1.66 -3.59
C ARG A 99 -17.49 -0.99 -4.21
N VAL A 100 -16.74 -1.70 -5.06
CA VAL A 100 -15.48 -1.21 -5.64
C VAL A 100 -15.51 -1.18 -7.17
N ASN A 101 -16.70 -1.25 -7.76
CA ASN A 101 -16.87 -1.24 -9.22
C ASN A 101 -16.51 0.10 -9.88
N PHE A 102 -16.33 1.16 -9.08
CA PHE A 102 -15.88 2.48 -9.52
C PHE A 102 -14.36 2.57 -9.67
N LEU A 103 -13.61 1.54 -9.26
CA LEU A 103 -12.15 1.55 -9.36
C LEU A 103 -11.72 1.27 -10.80
N GLU A 104 -11.03 2.23 -11.38
CA GLU A 104 -10.53 2.15 -12.75
C GLU A 104 -9.34 1.19 -12.87
N GLN A 105 -9.32 0.48 -14.00
CA GLN A 105 -8.17 -0.34 -14.40
C GLN A 105 -6.97 0.55 -14.78
N GLY A 106 -5.81 -0.08 -14.91
CA GLY A 106 -4.59 0.57 -15.36
C GLY A 106 -3.44 -0.43 -15.42
N GLY A 107 -2.26 0.06 -15.80
CA GLY A 107 -1.07 -0.78 -15.89
C GLY A 107 0.17 0.10 -16.04
N SER A 108 0.90 0.29 -14.94
CA SER A 108 2.13 1.09 -14.94
C SER A 108 3.05 0.72 -13.78
N VAL A 109 4.30 1.17 -13.84
CA VAL A 109 5.24 1.11 -12.72
C VAL A 109 5.55 2.54 -12.30
N TRP A 110 5.45 2.80 -11.01
CA TRP A 110 5.81 4.09 -10.42
C TRP A 110 7.06 3.94 -9.56
N VAL A 111 7.96 4.92 -9.67
CA VAL A 111 9.20 4.98 -8.90
C VAL A 111 9.27 6.34 -8.19
N PHE A 112 9.53 6.30 -6.89
CA PHE A 112 9.58 7.44 -5.99
C PHE A 112 10.98 7.57 -5.37
N LYS A 113 11.39 8.81 -5.13
CA LYS A 113 12.54 9.15 -4.29
C LYS A 113 12.25 10.44 -3.51
N LEU A 114 12.97 10.66 -2.42
CA LEU A 114 12.91 11.95 -1.72
C LEU A 114 13.60 13.03 -2.57
N HIS A 115 12.96 14.19 -2.70
CA HIS A 115 13.59 15.34 -3.33
C HIS A 115 14.66 15.91 -2.39
N LYS A 116 15.88 16.11 -2.89
CA LYS A 116 16.91 16.88 -2.20
C LYS A 116 16.62 18.36 -2.50
N GLY A 117 16.20 19.09 -1.48
CA GLY A 117 16.03 20.54 -1.53
C GLY A 117 17.36 21.28 -1.58
#